data_AF-A0A9X0YVB5-F1
#
_entry.id   AF-A0A9X0YVB5-F1
#
_cell.length_a   1.000
_cell.length_b   1.000
_cell.length_c   1.000
_cell.angle_alpha   90.00
_cell.angle_beta   90.00
_cell.angle_gamma   90.00
#
_symmetry.space_group_name_H-M   'P 1'
#
loop_
_entity.id
_entity.type
_entity.pdbx_description
1 polymer ?
#
loop_
_entity_poly.entity_id
_entity_poly.type
_entity_poly.pdbx_seq_one_letter_code
_entity_poly.pdbx_strand_id
1 'polypeptide(L)'
;MLGCLLLALLLYQWKNKKLKKMLFLLTRIVAVGLFLYGLLNLITISLAGLNVLDFELSGYAMFWRLIFWEPFWMLGGILYWMSTAKLQDKRS
;
A
#
# COMPACT_ATOMS: atom_id res chain seq x y z
N MET A 1 0.36 -2.85 11.66
CA MET A 1 0.50 -4.26 12.10
C MET A 1 -0.27 -5.26 11.24
N LEU A 2 -1.53 -4.98 10.87
CA LEU A 2 -2.34 -5.86 10.00
C LEU A 2 -1.66 -6.24 8.67
N GLY A 3 -0.90 -5.31 8.08
CA GLY A 3 -0.16 -5.59 6.85
C GLY A 3 0.84 -6.74 6.97
N CYS A 4 1.80 -6.67 7.89
CA CYS A 4 2.79 -7.73 8.10
C CYS A 4 2.12 -9.09 8.34
N LEU A 5 0.99 -9.09 9.03
CA LEU A 5 0.15 -10.26 9.27
C LEU A 5 -0.42 -10.84 7.98
N LEU A 6 -0.93 -10.00 7.08
CA LEU A 6 -1.43 -10.39 5.76
C LEU A 6 -0.32 -11.01 4.88
N LEU A 7 0.89 -10.45 4.92
CA LEU A 7 2.07 -10.97 4.23
C LEU A 7 2.51 -12.34 4.80
N ALA A 8 2.55 -12.47 6.12
CA ALA A 8 2.87 -13.73 6.78
C ALA A 8 1.85 -14.82 6.44
N LEU A 9 0.55 -14.47 6.45
CA LEU A 9 -0.53 -15.34 6.01
C LEU A 9 -0.37 -15.73 4.53
N LEU A 10 0.06 -14.83 3.66
CA LEU A 10 0.26 -15.13 2.23
C LEU A 10 1.45 -16.08 1.98
N LEU A 11 2.53 -15.94 2.76
CA LEU A 11 3.74 -16.76 2.69
C LEU A 11 3.54 -18.17 3.30
N TYR A 12 2.56 -18.33 4.17
CA TYR A 12 2.23 -19.62 4.75
C TYR A 12 1.73 -20.62 3.69
N GLN A 13 2.19 -21.87 3.77
CA GLN A 13 1.85 -22.91 2.79
C GLN A 13 0.45 -23.49 3.04
N TRP A 14 -0.59 -22.72 2.68
CA TRP A 14 -1.98 -23.18 2.75
C TRP A 14 -2.21 -24.38 1.82
N LYS A 15 -2.67 -25.50 2.39
CA LYS A 15 -3.08 -26.70 1.64
C LYS A 15 -4.29 -26.45 0.73
N ASN A 16 -5.17 -25.50 1.11
CA ASN A 16 -6.39 -25.18 0.38
C ASN A 16 -6.15 -24.18 -0.77
N LYS A 17 -6.21 -24.67 -2.02
CA LYS A 17 -6.02 -23.86 -3.23
C LYS A 17 -7.00 -22.66 -3.34
N LYS A 18 -8.26 -22.84 -2.91
CA LYS A 18 -9.30 -21.78 -2.93
C LYS A 18 -8.97 -20.61 -2.00
N LEU A 19 -8.65 -20.91 -0.73
CA LEU A 19 -8.25 -19.91 0.27
C LEU A 19 -7.03 -19.11 -0.20
N LYS A 20 -6.02 -19.79 -0.75
CA LYS A 20 -4.81 -19.12 -1.27
C LYS A 20 -5.13 -18.19 -2.44
N LYS A 21 -6.06 -18.54 -3.34
CA LYS A 21 -6.48 -17.68 -4.46
C LYS A 21 -7.25 -16.45 -3.96
N MET A 22 -8.10 -16.61 -2.95
CA MET A 22 -8.85 -15.51 -2.33
C MET A 22 -7.92 -14.53 -1.62
N LEU A 23 -6.99 -15.03 -0.81
CA LEU A 23 -5.96 -14.21 -0.14
C LEU A 23 -5.12 -13.43 -1.15
N PHE A 24 -4.76 -14.07 -2.26
CA PHE A 24 -4.00 -13.42 -3.32
C PHE A 24 -4.76 -12.23 -3.93
N LEU A 25 -6.02 -12.43 -4.28
CA LEU A 25 -6.86 -11.38 -4.85
C LEU A 25 -7.03 -10.22 -3.87
N LEU A 26 -7.32 -10.53 -2.59
CA LEU A 26 -7.45 -9.53 -1.54
C LEU A 26 -6.15 -8.74 -1.34
N THR A 27 -5.01 -9.42 -1.28
CA THR A 27 -3.70 -8.77 -1.12
C THR A 27 -3.41 -7.84 -2.29
N ARG A 28 -3.78 -8.23 -3.50
CA ARG A 28 -3.58 -7.44 -4.71
C ARG A 28 -4.46 -6.19 -4.74
N ILE A 29 -5.73 -6.31 -4.34
CA ILE A 29 -6.65 -5.18 -4.18
C ILE A 29 -6.12 -4.22 -3.11
N VAL A 30 -5.71 -4.75 -1.96
CA VAL A 30 -5.14 -3.95 -0.86
C VAL A 30 -3.86 -3.24 -1.30
N ALA A 31 -2.98 -3.90 -2.07
CA ALA A 31 -1.76 -3.32 -2.59
C ALA A 31 -2.03 -2.11 -3.51
N VAL A 32 -2.97 -2.27 -4.45
CA VAL A 32 -3.37 -1.21 -5.38
C VAL A 32 -4.07 -0.08 -4.63
N GLY A 33 -4.96 -0.41 -3.68
CA GLY A 33 -5.65 0.55 -2.84
C GLY A 33 -4.68 1.37 -1.97
N LEU A 34 -3.67 0.73 -1.38
CA LEU A 34 -2.60 1.39 -0.62
C LEU A 34 -1.80 2.36 -1.46
N PHE A 35 -1.45 1.94 -2.68
CA PHE A 35 -0.71 2.78 -3.61
C PHE A 35 -1.54 4.00 -4.04
N LEU A 36 -2.80 3.78 -4.44
CA LEU A 36 -3.72 4.85 -4.82
C LEU A 36 -4.00 5.80 -3.66
N TYR A 37 -4.18 5.27 -2.45
CA TYR A 37 -4.36 6.07 -1.25
C TYR A 37 -3.15 6.98 -1.01
N GLY A 38 -1.94 6.43 -1.04
CA GLY A 38 -0.70 7.21 -0.90
C GLY A 38 -0.55 8.27 -2.00
N LEU A 39 -0.86 7.91 -3.26
CA LEU A 39 -0.77 8.82 -4.40
C LEU A 39 -1.78 9.97 -4.30
N LEU A 40 -3.03 9.68 -3.99
CA LEU A 40 -4.08 10.69 -3.87
C LEU A 40 -3.81 11.62 -2.69
N ASN A 41 -3.40 11.08 -1.54
CA ASN A 41 -2.99 11.91 -0.41
C ASN A 41 -1.81 12.80 -0.80
N LEU A 42 -0.80 12.25 -1.47
CA LEU A 42 0.37 13.03 -1.90
C LEU A 42 -0.06 14.20 -2.80
N ILE A 43 -0.99 13.97 -3.74
CA ILE A 43 -1.57 15.02 -4.58
C ILE A 43 -2.32 16.04 -3.72
N THR A 44 -3.21 15.61 -2.82
CA THR A 44 -4.02 16.50 -1.97
C THR A 44 -3.14 17.36 -1.05
N ILE A 45 -2.15 16.76 -0.40
CA ILE A 45 -1.23 17.45 0.51
C ILE A 45 -0.30 18.39 -0.28
N SER A 46 0.15 17.99 -1.48
CA SER A 46 0.91 18.88 -2.37
C SER A 46 0.08 20.09 -2.80
N LEU A 47 -1.20 19.90 -3.17
CA LEU A 47 -2.11 20.99 -3.52
C LEU A 47 -2.37 21.93 -2.34
N ALA A 48 -2.52 21.38 -1.13
CA ALA A 48 -2.63 22.17 0.10
C ALA A 48 -1.35 22.99 0.37
N GLY A 49 -0.17 22.42 0.16
CA GLY A 49 1.11 23.14 0.28
C GLY A 49 1.28 24.26 -0.74
N LEU A 50 0.65 24.16 -1.91
CA LEU A 50 0.62 25.20 -2.93
C LEU A 50 -0.47 26.28 -2.68
N ASN A 51 -1.16 26.25 -1.54
CA ASN A 51 -2.31 27.11 -1.22
C ASN A 51 -3.44 27.06 -2.28
N VAL A 52 -3.51 25.97 -3.06
CA VAL A 52 -4.61 25.73 -4.01
C VAL A 52 -5.84 25.19 -3.26
N LEU A 53 -5.63 24.61 -2.08
CA LEU A 53 -6.66 24.02 -1.22
C LEU A 53 -6.47 24.52 0.22
N ASP A 54 -7.48 25.19 0.78
CA ASP A 54 -7.47 25.60 2.19
C ASP A 54 -7.54 24.37 3.10
N PHE A 55 -6.39 24.01 3.67
CA PHE A 55 -6.26 22.88 4.57
C PHE A 55 -5.45 23.32 5.79
N GLU A 56 -6.09 23.38 6.96
CA GLU A 56 -5.44 23.74 8.23
C GLU A 56 -4.53 22.60 8.74
N LEU A 57 -3.41 22.39 8.05
CA LEU A 57 -2.38 21.45 8.45
C LEU A 57 -1.10 22.24 8.75
N SER A 58 -0.51 22.03 9.94
CA SER A 58 0.77 22.65 10.26
C SER A 58 1.83 22.24 9.22
N GLY A 59 2.58 23.22 8.68
CA GLY A 59 3.56 22.96 7.61
C GLY A 59 4.59 21.88 7.96
N TYR A 60 4.91 21.71 9.25
CA TYR A 60 5.75 20.64 9.76
C TYR A 60 5.13 19.24 9.56
N ALA A 61 3.84 19.08 9.88
CA ALA A 61 3.14 17.82 9.68
C ALA A 61 2.98 17.48 8.18
N MET A 62 2.80 18.52 7.36
CA MET A 62 2.73 18.40 5.90
C MET A 62 4.02 17.85 5.30
N PHE A 63 5.16 18.42 5.70
CA PHE A 63 6.49 18.02 5.22
C PHE A 63 6.81 16.56 5.53
N TRP A 64 6.58 16.12 6.76
CA TRP A 64 6.81 14.73 7.16
C TRP A 64 5.87 13.75 6.48
N ARG A 65 4.63 14.16 6.20
CA ARG A 65 3.71 13.34 5.43
C ARG A 65 4.25 13.10 4.02
N LEU A 66 4.61 14.18 3.33
CA LEU A 66 5.09 14.14 1.94
C LEU A 66 6.36 13.33 1.74
N ILE A 67 7.32 13.45 2.67
CA ILE A 67 8.65 12.85 2.50
C ILE A 67 8.71 11.42 3.04
N PHE A 68 7.99 11.12 4.12
CA PHE A 68 8.09 9.83 4.79
C PHE A 68 6.80 9.03 4.75
N TRP A 69 5.65 9.65 5.04
CA TRP A 69 4.42 8.91 5.25
C TRP A 69 3.83 8.39 3.94
N GLU A 70 3.57 9.25 2.96
CA GLU A 70 2.96 8.85 1.68
C GLU A 70 3.87 7.97 0.83
N PRO A 71 5.18 8.25 0.71
CA PRO A 71 6.11 7.36 0.03
C PRO A 71 6.19 5.97 0.69
N PHE A 72 6.11 5.90 2.03
CA PHE A 72 6.06 4.62 2.74
C PHE A 72 4.82 3.80 2.36
N TRP A 73 3.64 4.43 2.25
CA TRP A 73 2.42 3.75 1.82
C TRP A 73 2.50 3.24 0.37
N MET A 74 3.04 4.06 -0.53
CA MET A 74 3.27 3.68 -1.92
C MET A 74 4.27 2.51 -2.05
N LEU A 75 5.41 2.59 -1.35
CA LEU A 75 6.40 1.52 -1.30
C LEU A 75 5.82 0.24 -0.73
N GLY A 76 5.00 0.33 0.32
CA GLY A 76 4.26 -0.80 0.86
C GLY A 76 3.40 -1.49 -0.20
N GLY A 77 2.59 -0.72 -0.93
CA GLY A 77 1.78 -1.24 -2.04
C GLY A 77 2.61 -1.96 -3.12
N ILE A 78 3.75 -1.38 -3.52
CA ILE A 78 4.68 -1.98 -4.49
C ILE A 78 5.25 -3.31 -3.96
N LEU A 79 5.70 -3.34 -2.71
CA LEU A 79 6.25 -4.55 -2.09
C LEU A 79 5.21 -5.67 -1.96
N TYR A 80 3.95 -5.33 -1.68
CA TYR A 80 2.85 -6.31 -1.71
C TYR A 80 2.63 -6.87 -3.11
N TRP A 81 2.58 -5.99 -4.12
CA TRP A 81 2.40 -6.42 -5.50
C TRP A 81 3.54 -7.35 -5.94
N MET A 82 4.80 -6.98 -5.67
CA MET A 82 5.96 -7.82 -5.95
C MET A 82 5.91 -9.17 -5.24
N SER A 83 5.49 -9.18 -3.97
CA SER A 83 5.35 -10.42 -3.20
C SER A 83 4.32 -11.36 -3.82
N THR A 84 3.20 -10.82 -4.31
CA THR A 84 2.20 -11.60 -5.05
C THR A 84 2.75 -12.11 -6.39
N ALA A 85 3.48 -11.29 -7.15
CA ALA A 85 4.09 -11.71 -8.43
C ALA A 85 5.06 -12.89 -8.25
N LYS A 86 5.94 -12.82 -7.23
CA LYS A 86 6.92 -13.89 -6.92
C LYS A 86 6.26 -15.20 -6.48
N LEU A 87 5.12 -15.13 -5.79
CA LEU A 87 4.32 -16.30 -5.41
C LEU A 87 3.56 -16.93 -6.59
N GLN A 88 3.32 -16.16 -7.65
CA GLN A 88 2.69 -16.64 -8.88
C GLN A 88 3.71 -17.36 -9.78
N ASP A 89 4.94 -16.83 -9.85
CA ASP A 89 6.07 -17.41 -10.60
C ASP A 89 6.50 -18.78 -10.08
N LYS A 90 6.56 -18.99 -8.75
CA LYS A 90 6.82 -20.30 -8.12
C LYS A 90 5.75 -21.38 -8.37
N ARG A 91 4.71 -21.06 -9.15
CA ARG A 91 3.53 -21.89 -9.41
C ARG A 91 3.36 -22.28 -10.88
N SER A 92 4.11 -21.65 -11.79
CA SER A 92 4.30 -22.10 -13.19
C SER A 92 5.35 -23.20 -13.24
#